data_AF-A0A139A422-F1
#
_entry.id   AF-A0A139A422-F1
#
_cell.length_a   1.000
_cell.length_b   1.000
_cell.length_c   1.000
_cell.angle_alpha   90.00
_cell.angle_beta   90.00
_cell.angle_gamma   90.00
#
_symmetry.space_group_name_H-M   'P 1'
#
loop_
_entity.id
_entity.type
_entity.pdbx_description
1 polymer ?
#
loop_
_entity_poly.entity_id
_entity_poly.type
_entity_poly.pdbx_seq_one_letter_code
_entity_poly.pdbx_strand_id
1 'polypeptide(L)'
;MPNQSTSSEPHPFWDIGGTIDLCPNGSYALDRLDRDLLNDVLLNTAGTSKAFYMTLMDGSDKIRQQYVAHDGEHSKDIQILRSTYRRVLMSRCEKASIQLTPNKCVVDIQQNDTQVVATFSDGTTATGHFLVAADGINSKCRTIQFSKAPPVQRASVGFAGLFDLGFTPDPSIPPLRFESDEPIAYLNPMVACCVFGVNCTEENIGAWVVLMVK
;
A
#
# COMPACT_ATOMS: atom_id res chain seq x y z
N MET A 1 2.42 -19.24 39.00
CA MET A 1 2.04 -17.81 39.03
C MET A 1 2.36 -17.23 37.67
N PRO A 2 1.37 -16.74 36.91
CA PRO A 2 1.64 -16.14 35.60
C PRO A 2 2.19 -14.73 35.79
N ASN A 3 3.33 -14.47 35.16
CA ASN A 3 3.98 -13.17 35.20
C ASN A 3 3.09 -12.17 34.44
N GLN A 4 2.65 -11.12 35.13
CA GLN A 4 1.85 -10.04 34.58
C GLN A 4 2.70 -9.26 33.57
N SER A 5 2.33 -9.37 32.30
CA SER A 5 2.80 -8.48 31.24
C SER A 5 2.13 -7.12 31.43
N THR A 6 2.86 -6.18 32.04
CA THR A 6 2.47 -4.78 32.16
C THR A 6 3.25 -3.94 31.14
N SER A 7 2.65 -3.66 29.99
CA SER A 7 2.52 -2.31 29.40
C SER A 7 1.89 -2.44 28.01
N SER A 8 0.66 -1.95 27.87
CA SER A 8 0.04 -1.69 26.58
C SER A 8 0.62 -0.39 25.99
N GLU A 9 1.91 -0.41 25.62
CA GLU A 9 2.41 0.66 24.76
C GLU A 9 1.64 0.60 23.42
N PRO A 10 1.15 1.73 22.89
CA PRO A 10 0.57 1.74 21.57
C PRO A 10 1.67 1.31 20.59
N HIS A 11 1.54 0.11 20.03
CA HIS A 11 2.51 -0.45 19.11
C HIS A 11 2.87 0.59 18.03
N PRO A 12 4.16 0.88 17.79
CA PRO A 12 4.58 1.82 16.76
C PRO A 12 4.09 1.30 15.41
N PHE A 13 3.29 2.08 14.68
CA PHE A 13 2.97 2.10 13.24
C PHE A 13 3.27 0.91 12.28
N TRP A 14 3.43 -0.32 12.74
CA TRP A 14 3.61 -1.54 11.95
C TRP A 14 2.24 -2.23 11.76
N ASP A 15 2.08 -2.88 10.61
CA ASP A 15 1.21 -4.05 10.43
C ASP A 15 -0.31 -3.90 10.25
N ILE A 16 -0.78 -2.86 9.55
CA ILE A 16 -2.08 -2.98 8.86
C ILE A 16 -1.81 -2.95 7.35
N GLY A 17 -2.21 -3.99 6.63
CA GLY A 17 -2.17 -4.05 5.17
C GLY A 17 -1.27 -5.16 4.62
N GLY A 18 -1.38 -5.38 3.30
CA GLY A 18 -0.57 -6.36 2.58
C GLY A 18 0.57 -5.72 1.79
N THR A 19 0.95 -6.40 0.72
CA THR A 19 1.85 -5.87 -0.30
C THR A 19 1.19 -4.72 -1.06
N ILE A 20 2.02 -3.84 -1.61
CA ILE A 20 1.65 -2.88 -2.64
C ILE A 20 2.51 -3.13 -3.87
N ASP A 21 1.95 -2.87 -5.04
CA ASP A 21 2.68 -2.91 -6.30
C ASP A 21 2.92 -1.47 -6.78
N LEU A 22 4.19 -1.11 -6.92
CA LEU A 22 4.59 0.13 -7.59
C LEU A 22 4.84 -0.17 -9.06
N CYS A 23 3.87 0.20 -9.89
CA CYS A 23 4.00 0.12 -11.34
C CYS A 23 5.11 1.03 -11.89
N PRO A 24 5.56 0.83 -13.15
CA PRO A 24 6.53 1.67 -13.84
C PRO A 24 6.41 3.18 -13.63
N ASN A 25 5.20 3.72 -13.70
CA ASN A 25 4.97 5.16 -13.48
C ASN A 25 5.32 5.59 -12.04
N GLY A 26 5.08 4.74 -11.05
CA GLY A 26 5.46 4.97 -9.66
C GLY A 26 6.97 4.92 -9.45
N SER A 27 7.66 3.92 -10.01
CA SER A 27 9.13 3.84 -9.93
C SER A 27 9.82 4.98 -10.69
N TYR A 28 9.27 5.41 -11.83
CA TYR A 28 9.73 6.62 -12.52
C TYR A 28 9.58 7.90 -11.69
N ALA A 29 8.47 8.04 -10.96
CA ALA A 29 8.28 9.17 -10.07
C ALA A 29 9.31 9.17 -8.95
N LEU A 30 9.62 7.99 -8.39
CA LEU A 30 10.66 7.83 -7.37
C LEU A 30 12.06 8.15 -7.90
N ASP A 31 12.47 7.63 -9.05
CA ASP A 31 13.79 7.93 -9.65
C ASP A 31 13.98 9.43 -9.88
N ARG A 32 12.94 10.13 -10.36
CA ARG A 32 12.99 11.58 -10.58
C ARG A 32 12.96 12.39 -9.29
N LEU A 33 12.24 11.92 -8.27
CA LEU A 33 12.18 12.57 -6.98
C LEU A 33 13.51 12.43 -6.25
N ASP A 34 14.01 11.20 -6.18
CA ASP A 34 15.18 10.83 -5.42
C ASP A 34 15.67 9.42 -5.82
N ARG A 35 16.80 9.36 -6.53
CA ARG A 35 17.36 8.09 -7.00
C ARG A 35 17.82 7.17 -5.86
N ASP A 36 18.32 7.72 -4.75
CA ASP A 36 18.71 6.89 -3.61
C ASP A 36 17.49 6.30 -2.92
N LEU A 37 16.38 7.04 -2.88
CA LEU A 37 15.10 6.50 -2.38
C LEU A 37 14.65 5.32 -3.23
N LEU A 38 14.72 5.43 -4.57
CA LEU A 38 14.41 4.29 -5.43
C LEU A 38 15.33 3.10 -5.14
N ASN A 39 16.63 3.33 -4.96
CA ASN A 39 17.57 2.27 -4.60
C ASN A 39 17.21 1.63 -3.25
N ASP A 40 16.89 2.42 -2.23
CA ASP A 40 16.46 1.91 -0.92
C ASP A 40 15.16 1.08 -1.04
N VAL A 41 14.22 1.49 -1.91
CA VAL A 41 13.00 0.73 -2.21
C VAL A 41 13.33 -0.60 -2.91
N LEU A 42 14.22 -0.59 -3.91
CA LEU A 42 14.63 -1.79 -4.63
C LEU A 42 15.39 -2.78 -3.74
N LEU A 43 16.20 -2.30 -2.79
CA LEU A 43 16.90 -3.13 -1.80
C LEU A 43 15.98 -3.75 -0.74
N ASN A 44 14.79 -3.17 -0.56
CA ASN A 44 13.77 -3.65 0.36
C ASN A 44 12.54 -4.19 -0.39
N THR A 45 12.68 -4.45 -1.69
CA THR A 45 11.60 -5.06 -2.47
C THR A 45 11.44 -6.50 -2.04
N ALA A 46 10.21 -6.97 -2.11
CA ALA A 46 9.83 -8.31 -1.74
C ALA A 46 9.83 -9.23 -2.98
N GLY A 47 9.87 -8.64 -4.18
CA GLY A 47 10.10 -9.31 -5.46
C GLY A 47 9.98 -8.35 -6.66
N THR A 48 10.25 -8.87 -7.87
CA THR A 48 9.85 -8.24 -9.13
C THR A 48 9.19 -9.29 -10.01
N SER A 49 8.16 -8.89 -10.76
CA SER A 49 7.41 -9.80 -11.61
C SER A 49 7.88 -9.70 -13.06
N LYS A 50 7.93 -10.83 -13.77
CA LYS A 50 8.22 -10.90 -15.21
C LYS A 50 6.94 -10.99 -16.04
N ALA A 51 5.84 -11.37 -15.40
CA ALA A 51 4.53 -11.42 -16.03
C ALA A 51 3.43 -11.19 -14.98
N PHE A 52 2.24 -10.90 -15.49
CA PHE A 52 1.01 -10.95 -14.72
C PHE A 52 0.06 -11.95 -15.37
N TYR A 53 -0.52 -12.84 -14.58
CA TYR A 53 -1.49 -13.81 -15.06
C TYR A 53 -2.92 -13.41 -14.70
N MET A 54 -3.84 -13.64 -15.62
CA MET A 54 -5.27 -13.56 -15.37
C MET A 54 -5.89 -14.90 -15.73
N THR A 55 -6.80 -15.38 -14.89
CA THR A 55 -7.47 -16.67 -15.08
C THR A 55 -8.89 -16.62 -14.55
N LEU A 56 -9.75 -17.54 -14.96
CA LEU A 56 -11.05 -17.74 -14.34
C LEU A 56 -10.89 -18.29 -12.92
N MET A 57 -11.94 -18.18 -12.09
CA MET A 57 -11.89 -18.64 -10.69
C MET A 57 -11.53 -20.13 -10.52
N ASP A 58 -11.77 -20.95 -11.54
CA ASP A 58 -11.41 -22.37 -11.56
C ASP A 58 -10.01 -22.65 -12.14
N GLY A 59 -9.26 -21.60 -12.48
CA GLY A 59 -7.92 -21.69 -13.09
C GLY A 59 -7.91 -21.82 -14.61
N SER A 60 -9.07 -21.91 -15.28
CA SER A 60 -9.16 -22.02 -16.74
C SER A 60 -9.00 -20.68 -17.49
N ASP A 61 -8.83 -20.75 -18.81
CA ASP A 61 -8.68 -19.58 -19.69
C ASP A 61 -7.57 -18.59 -19.27
N LYS A 62 -6.42 -19.17 -18.90
CA LYS A 62 -5.24 -18.42 -18.43
C LYS A 62 -4.66 -17.52 -19.54
N ILE A 63 -4.62 -16.22 -19.26
CA ILE A 63 -3.95 -15.20 -20.07
C ILE A 63 -2.66 -14.79 -19.35
N ARG A 64 -1.57 -14.69 -20.12
CA ARG A 64 -0.27 -14.21 -19.64
C ARG A 64 0.03 -12.85 -20.25
N GLN A 65 0.08 -11.82 -19.42
CA GLN A 65 0.63 -10.52 -19.79
C GLN A 65 2.13 -10.52 -19.49
N GLN A 66 2.96 -10.55 -20.53
CA GLN A 66 4.41 -10.47 -20.36
C GLN A 66 4.85 -9.02 -20.22
N TYR A 67 5.67 -8.73 -19.22
CA TYR A 67 6.38 -7.47 -19.15
C TYR A 67 7.56 -7.50 -20.12
N VAL A 68 7.53 -6.60 -21.11
CA VAL A 68 8.62 -6.44 -22.10
C VAL A 68 9.48 -5.28 -21.65
N ALA A 69 10.78 -5.52 -21.48
CA ALA A 69 11.73 -4.46 -21.20
C ALA A 69 11.94 -3.63 -22.47
N HIS A 70 11.79 -2.31 -22.33
CA HIS A 70 12.24 -1.34 -23.31
C HIS A 70 13.47 -0.61 -22.75
N ASP A 71 14.45 -0.31 -23.60
CA ASP A 71 15.68 0.35 -23.19
C ASP A 71 15.38 1.70 -22.52
N GLY A 72 15.93 1.92 -21.33
CA GLY A 72 15.68 3.13 -20.53
C GLY A 72 14.34 3.15 -19.80
N GLU A 73 13.56 2.05 -19.84
CA GLU A 73 12.29 1.95 -19.14
C GLU A 73 12.32 1.10 -17.87
N HIS A 74 11.80 1.68 -16.78
CA HIS A 74 11.37 0.91 -15.63
C HIS A 74 10.20 0.03 -16.11
N SER A 75 10.46 -1.25 -16.35
CA SER A 75 9.52 -2.15 -17.03
C SER A 75 8.88 -3.18 -16.11
N LYS A 76 9.23 -3.16 -14.81
CA LYS A 76 8.75 -4.13 -13.83
C LYS A 76 8.04 -3.43 -12.68
N ASP A 77 6.99 -4.07 -12.22
CA ASP A 77 6.34 -3.71 -10.96
C ASP A 77 7.29 -4.08 -9.81
N ILE A 78 7.38 -3.17 -8.83
CA ILE A 78 8.12 -3.40 -7.58
C ILE A 78 7.09 -3.79 -6.53
N GLN A 79 7.22 -5.02 -6.02
CA GLN A 79 6.30 -5.54 -5.01
C GLN A 79 6.95 -5.38 -3.64
N ILE A 80 6.31 -4.67 -2.73
CA ILE A 80 6.91 -4.34 -1.44
C ILE A 80 5.83 -4.32 -0.35
N LEU A 81 6.17 -4.79 0.86
CA LEU A 81 5.25 -4.65 1.99
C LEU A 81 4.97 -3.17 2.25
N ARG A 82 3.69 -2.82 2.46
CA ARG A 82 3.29 -1.43 2.72
C ARG A 82 4.02 -0.82 3.92
N SER A 83 4.24 -1.63 4.96
CA SER A 83 4.99 -1.26 6.16
C SER A 83 6.47 -0.98 5.84
N THR A 84 7.10 -1.85 5.06
CA THR A 84 8.48 -1.70 4.59
C THR A 84 8.64 -0.45 3.71
N TYR A 85 7.77 -0.25 2.71
CA TYR A 85 7.79 0.94 1.86
C TYR A 85 7.66 2.23 2.68
N ARG A 86 6.73 2.25 3.64
CA ARG A 86 6.57 3.39 4.55
C ARG A 86 7.83 3.62 5.38
N ARG A 87 8.45 2.58 5.94
CA ARG A 87 9.70 2.70 6.71
C ARG A 87 10.81 3.34 5.88
N VAL A 88 10.96 2.91 4.63
CA VAL A 88 11.95 3.47 3.70
C VAL A 88 11.70 4.96 3.46
N LEU A 89 10.46 5.36 3.18
CA LEU A 89 10.09 6.76 3.01
C LEU A 89 10.38 7.60 4.27
N MET A 90 10.00 7.10 5.44
CA MET A 90 10.22 7.79 6.72
C MET A 90 11.71 7.99 7.01
N SER A 91 12.53 6.96 6.80
CA SER A 91 13.99 7.09 6.94
C SER A 91 14.56 8.11 5.97
N ARG A 92 14.05 8.17 4.73
CA ARG A 92 14.49 9.17 3.77
C ARG A 92 14.09 10.60 4.17
N CYS A 93 12.90 10.79 4.71
CA CYS A 93 12.48 12.08 5.28
C CYS A 93 13.40 12.52 6.43
N GLU A 94 13.78 11.61 7.33
CA GLU A 94 14.72 11.89 8.42
C GLU A 94 16.09 12.30 7.89
N LYS A 95 16.65 11.54 6.93
CA LYS A 95 17.93 11.88 6.27
C LYS A 95 17.88 13.25 5.59
N ALA A 96 16.73 13.62 5.02
CA ALA A 96 16.50 14.92 4.41
C ALA A 96 16.14 16.04 5.41
N SER A 97 16.13 15.76 6.72
CA SER A 97 15.76 16.70 7.78
C SER A 97 14.34 17.30 7.60
N ILE A 98 13.43 16.52 7.01
CA ILE A 98 12.01 16.90 6.90
C ILE A 98 11.37 16.72 8.28
N GLN A 99 10.81 17.80 8.81
CA GLN A 99 10.16 17.76 10.12
C GLN A 99 8.85 16.97 10.05
N LEU A 100 8.72 16.00 10.95
CA LEU A 100 7.51 15.18 11.09
C LEU A 100 6.99 15.31 12.52
N THR A 101 5.76 15.78 12.66
CA THR A 101 5.10 15.92 13.96
C THR A 101 3.93 14.95 14.04
N PRO A 102 4.06 13.82 14.76
CA PRO A 102 2.99 12.84 14.87
C PRO A 102 1.83 13.39 15.72
N ASN A 103 0.69 12.69 15.67
CA ASN A 103 -0.50 12.98 16.49
C ASN A 103 -1.11 14.38 16.29
N LYS A 104 -0.88 15.00 15.12
CA LYS A 104 -1.50 16.26 14.71
C LYS A 104 -2.64 15.98 13.73
N CYS A 105 -3.88 16.11 14.21
CA CYS A 105 -5.08 15.93 13.39
C CYS A 105 -5.67 17.29 13.05
N VAL A 106 -5.72 17.65 11.76
CA VAL A 106 -6.31 18.92 11.29
C VAL A 106 -7.82 18.91 11.53
N VAL A 107 -8.34 19.99 12.13
CA VAL A 107 -9.77 20.18 12.43
C VAL A 107 -10.36 21.45 11.81
N ASP A 108 -9.52 22.43 11.48
CA ASP A 108 -9.93 23.66 10.77
C ASP A 108 -8.81 24.13 9.84
N ILE A 109 -9.19 24.80 8.76
CA ILE A 109 -8.27 25.37 7.76
C ILE A 109 -8.78 26.76 7.41
N GLN A 110 -7.93 27.76 7.60
CA GLN A 110 -8.18 29.13 7.17
C GLN A 110 -7.11 29.54 6.17
N GLN A 111 -7.49 30.22 5.10
CA GLN A 111 -6.54 30.67 4.08
C GLN A 111 -6.89 32.06 3.56
N ASN A 112 -5.87 32.77 3.12
CA ASN A 112 -5.95 34.00 2.34
C ASN A 112 -5.03 33.87 1.11
N ASP A 113 -4.84 34.96 0.38
CA ASP A 113 -4.10 34.95 -0.88
C ASP A 113 -2.62 34.56 -0.76
N THR A 114 -2.04 34.59 0.44
CA THR A 114 -0.60 34.36 0.65
C THR A 114 -0.29 33.30 1.70
N GLN A 115 -1.28 32.90 2.51
CA GLN A 115 -1.07 32.03 3.67
C GLN A 115 -2.23 31.07 3.91
N VAL A 116 -1.90 29.95 4.52
CA VAL A 116 -2.83 28.97 5.10
C VAL A 116 -2.45 28.70 6.55
N VAL A 117 -3.46 28.61 7.41
CA VAL A 117 -3.37 28.25 8.82
C VAL A 117 -4.17 26.98 9.03
N ALA A 118 -3.52 25.91 9.48
CA ALA A 118 -4.17 24.68 9.90
C ALA A 118 -4.26 24.66 11.43
N THR A 119 -5.46 24.43 11.96
CA THR A 119 -5.69 24.20 13.39
C THR A 119 -5.78 22.71 13.66
N PHE A 120 -5.10 22.25 14.69
CA PHE A 120 -5.09 20.85 15.09
C PHE A 120 -6.02 20.58 16.28
N SER A 121 -6.41 19.33 16.45
CA SER A 121 -7.34 18.88 17.51
C SER A 121 -6.84 19.13 18.93
N ASP A 122 -5.54 19.37 19.13
CA ASP A 122 -4.94 19.73 20.42
C ASP A 122 -4.93 21.26 20.69
N GLY A 123 -5.54 22.04 19.81
CA GLY A 123 -5.62 23.50 19.90
C GLY A 123 -4.40 24.24 19.35
N THR A 124 -3.34 23.53 18.95
CA THR A 124 -2.17 24.16 18.30
C THR A 124 -2.47 24.50 16.84
N THR A 125 -1.64 25.36 16.24
CA THR A 125 -1.76 25.79 14.85
C THR A 125 -0.42 25.70 14.12
N ALA A 126 -0.48 25.58 12.79
CA ALA A 126 0.67 25.75 11.91
C ALA A 126 0.31 26.66 10.74
N THR A 127 1.23 27.56 10.39
CA THR A 127 1.08 28.51 9.29
C THR A 127 2.07 28.21 8.17
N GLY A 128 1.62 28.27 6.92
CA GLY A 128 2.46 28.08 5.74
C GLY A 128 1.93 28.86 4.52
N HIS A 129 2.64 28.78 3.40
CA HIS A 129 2.22 29.40 2.13
C HIS A 129 1.20 28.54 1.37
N PHE A 130 1.27 27.21 1.53
CA PHE A 130 0.33 26.26 0.97
C PHE A 130 0.23 25.01 1.85
N LEU A 131 -0.87 24.27 1.73
CA LEU A 131 -1.15 23.04 2.46
C LEU A 131 -1.36 21.91 1.45
N VAL A 132 -0.58 20.84 1.57
CA VAL A 132 -0.81 19.60 0.81
C VAL A 132 -1.63 18.65 1.66
N ALA A 133 -2.91 18.50 1.33
CA ALA A 133 -3.79 17.55 2.01
C ALA A 133 -3.57 16.13 1.46
N ALA A 134 -2.76 15.34 2.18
CA ALA A 134 -2.47 13.93 1.86
C ALA A 134 -3.07 12.96 2.89
N ASP A 135 -4.24 13.28 3.45
CA ASP A 135 -4.91 12.56 4.55
C ASP A 135 -5.84 11.42 4.09
N GLY A 136 -5.68 10.97 2.84
CA GLY A 136 -6.26 9.73 2.32
C GLY A 136 -7.76 9.79 1.97
N ILE A 137 -8.36 8.62 1.73
CA ILE A 137 -9.72 8.53 1.17
C ILE A 137 -10.80 9.20 2.05
N ASN A 138 -10.64 9.10 3.38
CA ASN A 138 -11.54 9.68 4.38
C ASN A 138 -11.16 11.14 4.74
N SER A 139 -10.49 11.85 3.84
CA SER A 139 -9.93 13.18 4.05
C SER A 139 -10.89 14.14 4.77
N LYS A 140 -10.45 14.65 5.93
CA LYS A 140 -11.11 15.73 6.67
C LYS A 140 -10.83 17.07 6.02
N CYS A 141 -9.60 17.28 5.54
CA CYS A 141 -9.22 18.49 4.83
C CYS A 141 -10.14 18.74 3.62
N ARG A 142 -10.48 17.69 2.86
CA ARG A 142 -11.43 17.77 1.73
C ARG A 142 -12.80 18.24 2.17
N THR A 143 -13.32 17.73 3.29
CA THR A 143 -14.66 18.11 3.80
C THR A 143 -14.70 19.52 4.39
N ILE A 144 -13.60 19.97 5.00
CA ILE A 144 -13.47 21.34 5.54
C ILE A 144 -13.52 22.34 4.37
N GLN A 145 -12.67 22.11 3.35
CA GLN A 145 -12.58 23.03 2.22
C GLN A 145 -13.79 22.98 1.30
N PHE A 146 -14.35 21.79 1.11
CA PHE A 146 -15.47 21.54 0.20
C PHE A 146 -16.63 20.90 0.96
N SER A 147 -17.39 21.72 1.67
CA SER A 147 -18.52 21.28 2.51
C SER A 147 -19.62 20.52 1.76
N LYS A 148 -19.70 20.71 0.44
CA LYS A 148 -20.62 20.00 -0.47
C LYS A 148 -19.99 18.80 -1.18
N ALA A 149 -18.75 18.44 -0.85
CA ALA A 149 -18.10 17.28 -1.46
C ALA A 149 -18.92 16.01 -1.16
N PRO A 150 -19.11 15.13 -2.15
CA PRO A 150 -19.80 13.88 -1.92
C PRO A 150 -19.03 13.04 -0.88
N PRO A 151 -19.74 12.29 -0.02
CA PRO A 151 -19.09 11.40 0.92
C PRO A 151 -18.36 10.28 0.17
N VAL A 152 -17.40 9.65 0.86
CA VAL A 152 -16.75 8.44 0.34
C VAL A 152 -17.81 7.37 0.11
N GLN A 153 -17.85 6.84 -1.11
CA GLN A 153 -18.72 5.71 -1.46
C GLN A 153 -17.91 4.42 -1.34
N ARG A 154 -18.55 3.37 -0.79
CA ARG A 154 -17.95 2.03 -0.66
C ARG A 154 -18.82 1.07 -1.45
N ALA A 155 -18.30 0.61 -2.60
CA ALA A 155 -19.01 -0.29 -3.51
C ALA A 155 -18.60 -1.76 -3.32
N SER A 156 -17.50 -2.01 -2.62
CA SER A 156 -16.92 -3.34 -2.47
C SER A 156 -16.32 -3.55 -1.09
N VAL A 157 -16.09 -4.81 -0.76
CA VAL A 157 -15.30 -5.23 0.39
C VAL A 157 -14.09 -5.97 -0.12
N GLY A 158 -12.92 -5.59 0.38
CA GLY A 158 -11.66 -6.30 0.16
C GLY A 158 -11.24 -7.02 1.43
N PHE A 159 -10.84 -8.27 1.30
CA PHE A 159 -10.14 -9.04 2.32
C PHE A 159 -8.70 -9.16 1.88
N ALA A 160 -7.75 -8.85 2.75
CA ALA A 160 -6.34 -9.00 2.46
C ALA A 160 -5.67 -9.81 3.57
N GLY A 161 -4.69 -10.63 3.20
CA GLY A 161 -3.93 -11.44 4.13
C GLY A 161 -2.48 -11.59 3.71
N LEU A 162 -1.62 -11.79 4.71
CA LEU A 162 -0.24 -12.21 4.54
C LEU A 162 -0.10 -13.65 5.07
N PHE A 163 0.79 -14.44 4.49
CA PHE A 163 1.09 -15.79 4.92
C PHE A 163 2.55 -16.13 4.68
N ASP A 164 3.12 -17.02 5.50
CA ASP A 164 4.49 -17.48 5.29
C ASP A 164 4.56 -18.47 4.12
N LEU A 165 5.52 -18.26 3.22
CA LEU A 165 5.89 -19.20 2.17
C LEU A 165 6.73 -20.35 2.76
N GLY A 166 6.69 -21.52 2.13
CA GLY A 166 7.46 -22.69 2.57
C GLY A 166 6.82 -23.49 3.71
N PHE A 167 5.64 -23.09 4.19
CA PHE A 167 4.84 -23.91 5.08
C PHE A 167 4.15 -25.06 4.31
N THR A 168 4.21 -26.26 4.86
CA THR A 168 3.42 -27.40 4.36
C THR A 168 2.14 -27.50 5.20
N PRO A 169 0.96 -27.17 4.64
CA PRO A 169 -0.30 -27.29 5.39
C PRO A 169 -0.60 -28.74 5.73
N ASP A 170 -1.42 -28.93 6.77
CA ASP A 170 -1.97 -30.24 7.12
C ASP A 170 -2.66 -30.85 5.89
N PRO A 171 -2.44 -32.14 5.57
CA PRO A 171 -3.04 -32.78 4.39
C PRO A 171 -4.58 -32.73 4.34
N SER A 172 -5.24 -32.52 5.48
CA SER A 172 -6.70 -32.38 5.59
C SER A 172 -7.21 -30.98 5.20
N ILE A 173 -6.33 -29.98 5.09
CA ILE A 173 -6.68 -28.63 4.67
C ILE A 173 -6.53 -28.57 3.15
N PRO A 174 -7.62 -28.32 2.38
CA PRO A 174 -7.51 -28.07 0.96
C PRO A 174 -6.60 -26.85 0.75
N PRO A 175 -5.46 -26.99 0.07
CA PRO A 175 -4.53 -25.87 -0.05
C PRO A 175 -5.13 -24.82 -0.98
N LEU A 176 -5.16 -23.56 -0.54
CA LEU A 176 -5.30 -22.44 -1.45
C LEU A 176 -3.98 -22.33 -2.22
N ARG A 177 -3.91 -22.96 -3.40
CA ARG A 177 -2.71 -22.93 -4.25
C ARG A 177 -2.84 -21.81 -5.25
N PHE A 178 -1.91 -20.87 -5.21
CA PHE A 178 -1.68 -20.00 -6.35
C PHE A 178 -0.79 -20.77 -7.33
N GLU A 179 -1.29 -21.07 -8.53
CA GLU A 179 -0.59 -21.87 -9.56
C GLU A 179 0.57 -21.12 -10.25
N SER A 180 1.10 -20.07 -9.63
CA SER A 180 2.06 -19.15 -10.23
C SER A 180 2.96 -18.57 -9.16
N ASP A 181 4.26 -18.55 -9.46
CA ASP A 181 5.28 -17.80 -8.75
C ASP A 181 5.23 -16.30 -9.07
N GLU A 182 4.73 -15.94 -10.26
CA GLU A 182 4.36 -14.57 -10.66
C GLU A 182 2.97 -14.16 -10.12
N PRO A 183 2.69 -12.85 -9.95
CA PRO A 183 1.37 -12.40 -9.56
C PRO A 183 0.26 -12.87 -10.51
N ILE A 184 -0.87 -13.24 -9.92
CA ILE A 184 -1.99 -13.85 -10.62
C ILE A 184 -3.32 -13.32 -10.06
N ALA A 185 -4.27 -13.02 -10.96
CA ALA A 185 -5.65 -12.73 -10.62
C ALA A 185 -6.58 -13.84 -11.09
N TYR A 186 -7.33 -14.41 -10.16
CA TYR A 186 -8.49 -15.28 -10.42
C TYR A 186 -9.73 -14.41 -10.47
N LEU A 187 -10.46 -14.46 -11.58
CA LEU A 187 -11.52 -13.51 -11.89
C LEU A 187 -12.84 -14.25 -12.14
N ASN A 188 -13.92 -13.70 -11.59
CA ASN A 188 -15.26 -13.95 -12.09
C ASN A 188 -15.84 -12.63 -12.62
N PRO A 189 -15.73 -12.37 -13.94
CA PRO A 189 -16.16 -11.10 -14.51
C PRO A 189 -17.68 -10.89 -14.41
N MET A 190 -18.46 -11.97 -14.27
CA MET A 190 -19.93 -11.90 -14.20
C MET A 190 -20.45 -11.36 -12.87
N VAL A 191 -19.68 -11.52 -11.79
CA VAL A 191 -20.04 -11.04 -10.43
C VAL A 191 -18.97 -10.13 -9.84
N ALA A 192 -18.04 -9.64 -10.66
CA ALA A 192 -16.95 -8.74 -10.25
C ALA A 192 -16.20 -9.21 -8.98
N CYS A 193 -15.92 -10.51 -8.90
CA CYS A 193 -15.10 -11.10 -7.85
C CYS A 193 -13.67 -11.30 -8.38
N CYS A 194 -12.68 -10.97 -7.56
CA CYS A 194 -11.27 -11.14 -7.88
C CYS A 194 -10.51 -11.69 -6.68
N VAL A 195 -9.64 -12.67 -6.90
CA VAL A 195 -8.60 -13.07 -5.96
C VAL A 195 -7.25 -12.76 -6.59
N PHE A 196 -6.52 -11.83 -6.00
CA PHE A 196 -5.18 -11.47 -6.40
C PHE A 196 -4.18 -12.12 -5.46
N GLY A 197 -3.16 -12.79 -6.01
CA GLY A 197 -2.04 -13.36 -5.26
C GLY A 197 -0.74 -12.70 -5.67
N VAL A 198 0.09 -12.38 -4.68
CA VAL A 198 1.46 -11.87 -4.83
C VAL A 198 2.39 -12.74 -4.00
N ASN A 199 3.51 -13.15 -4.58
CA ASN A 199 4.56 -13.83 -3.83
C ASN A 199 5.73 -12.88 -3.59
N CYS A 200 6.16 -12.81 -2.34
CA CYS A 200 7.34 -12.09 -1.90
C CYS A 200 8.42 -13.10 -1.49
N THR A 201 9.05 -13.72 -2.48
CA THR A 201 9.97 -14.84 -2.26
C THR A 201 11.19 -14.47 -1.42
N GLU A 202 11.64 -13.20 -1.47
CA GLU A 202 12.83 -12.75 -0.72
C GLU A 202 12.57 -12.63 0.78
N GLU A 203 11.32 -12.38 1.19
CA GLU A 203 10.92 -12.31 2.60
C GLU A 203 10.22 -13.60 3.08
N ASN A 204 10.11 -14.62 2.22
CA ASN A 204 9.27 -15.81 2.46
C ASN A 204 7.83 -15.45 2.84
N ILE A 205 7.26 -14.41 2.25
CA ILE A 205 5.89 -13.96 2.52
C ILE A 205 5.07 -14.05 1.23
N GLY A 206 3.85 -14.56 1.31
CA GLY A 206 2.84 -14.41 0.28
C GLY A 206 1.79 -13.42 0.75
N ALA A 207 1.17 -12.73 -0.20
CA ALA A 207 0.04 -11.86 0.05
C ALA A 207 -1.12 -12.24 -0.88
N TRP A 208 -2.33 -12.11 -0.37
CA TRP A 208 -3.54 -12.26 -1.18
C TRP A 208 -4.53 -11.15 -0.89
N VAL A 209 -5.33 -10.83 -1.90
CA VAL A 209 -6.46 -9.91 -1.78
C VAL A 209 -7.68 -10.54 -2.47
N VAL A 210 -8.78 -10.71 -1.73
CA VAL A 210 -10.09 -11.04 -2.29
C VAL A 210 -10.91 -9.77 -2.37
N LEU A 211 -11.37 -9.39 -3.56
CA LEU A 211 -12.27 -8.28 -3.79
C LEU A 211 -13.65 -8.81 -4.18
N MET A 212 -14.67 -8.38 -3.45
CA MET A 212 -16.06 -8.64 -3.77
C MET A 212 -16.78 -7.30 -3.98
N VAL A 213 -17.18 -7.03 -5.22
CA VAL A 213 -18.05 -5.90 -5.55
C VAL A 213 -19.50 -6.33 -5.35
N LYS A 214 -20.31 -5.48 -4.71
CA LYS A 214 -21.75 -5.70 -4.57
C LYS A 214 -22.50 -5.27 -5.82
#